data_AF-A0A836RX07-F1
#
_entry.id   AF-A0A836RX07-F1
#
_cell.length_a   1.000
_cell.length_b   1.000
_cell.length_c   1.000
_cell.angle_alpha   90.00
_cell.angle_beta   90.00
_cell.angle_gamma   90.00
#
_symmetry.space_group_name_H-M   'P 1'
#
loop_
_entity.id
_entity.type
_entity.pdbx_description
1 polymer ?
#
loop_
_entity_poly.entity_id
_entity_poly.type
_entity_poly.pdbx_seq_one_letter_code
_entity_poly.pdbx_strand_id
1 'polypeptide(L)'
;MASLRSPGREPRPPGVFASSWLGEGVRAVALIVDLRTSHKYSFGTPVKLAFKLTLLPSSSGKAEGLHYILLMDTSGSMKGRKIELAREGARLLLRNIPEGNYVTLIAFGTRELVSVLASRALVDTERVRLLRLIDELEPHDGTPLYRALR
;
A
#
# COMPACT_ATOMS: atom_id res chain seq x y z
N MET A 1 30.02 25.42 -48.05
CA MET A 1 30.47 25.14 -46.68
C MET A 1 29.79 26.13 -45.73
N ALA A 2 28.74 25.71 -45.04
CA ALA A 2 28.01 26.53 -44.06
C ALA A 2 28.07 25.82 -42.70
N SER A 3 28.56 26.55 -41.70
CA SER A 3 28.83 26.10 -40.33
C SER A 3 27.52 26.03 -39.53
N LEU A 4 27.17 24.83 -39.05
CA LEU A 4 26.09 24.60 -38.09
C LEU A 4 26.58 24.99 -36.69
N ARG A 5 26.04 26.08 -36.12
CA ARG A 5 26.21 26.43 -34.71
C ARG A 5 25.21 25.62 -33.87
N SER A 6 25.72 24.86 -32.91
CA SER A 6 24.92 24.16 -31.90
C SER A 6 24.21 25.17 -30.98
N PRO A 7 22.92 24.99 -30.64
CA PRO A 7 22.27 25.82 -29.64
C PRO A 7 22.77 25.47 -28.23
N GLY A 8 23.12 26.51 -27.46
CA GLY A 8 23.64 26.38 -26.10
C GLY A 8 22.62 25.74 -25.14
N ARG A 9 23.08 24.84 -24.28
CA ARG A 9 22.33 24.36 -23.12
C ARG A 9 22.32 25.44 -22.05
N GLU A 10 21.16 26.01 -21.74
CA GLU A 10 20.96 26.74 -20.49
C GLU A 10 21.21 25.81 -19.29
N PRO A 11 21.86 26.31 -18.22
CA PRO A 11 22.00 25.55 -16.99
C PRO A 11 20.65 25.45 -16.27
N ARG A 12 20.25 24.22 -15.93
CA ARG A 12 18.99 23.94 -15.21
C ARG A 12 19.08 24.43 -13.75
N PRO A 13 17.97 24.90 -13.16
CA PRO A 13 17.94 25.24 -11.74
C PRO A 13 18.21 24.00 -10.88
N PRO A 14 18.95 24.14 -9.76
CA PRO A 14 19.21 23.03 -8.85
C PRO A 14 17.89 22.57 -8.20
N GLY A 15 17.60 21.26 -8.28
CA GLY A 15 16.48 20.63 -7.57
C GLY A 15 15.43 19.93 -8.44
N VAL A 16 15.51 20.02 -9.78
CA VAL A 16 14.59 19.29 -10.67
C VAL A 16 15.27 18.05 -11.23
N PHE A 17 15.03 16.89 -10.59
CA PHE A 17 15.42 15.60 -11.14
C PHE A 17 14.43 15.17 -12.22
N ALA A 18 14.90 15.08 -13.47
CA ALA A 18 14.09 14.58 -14.57
C ALA A 18 13.82 13.08 -14.37
N SER A 19 12.54 12.71 -14.41
CA SER A 19 11.98 11.36 -14.28
C SER A 19 12.35 10.40 -15.42
N SER A 20 13.37 10.69 -16.22
CA SER A 20 13.72 9.96 -17.45
C SER A 20 14.38 8.60 -17.22
N TRP A 21 14.40 8.10 -15.99
CA TRP A 21 14.95 6.78 -15.61
C TRP A 21 13.87 5.78 -15.16
N LEU A 22 12.61 6.20 -15.12
CA LEU A 22 11.49 5.31 -14.81
C LEU A 22 11.02 4.68 -16.12
N GLY A 23 11.25 3.37 -16.27
CA GLY A 23 10.70 2.58 -17.37
C GLY A 23 9.19 2.81 -17.52
N GLU A 24 8.69 2.66 -18.75
CA GLU A 24 7.28 2.80 -19.10
C GLU A 24 6.42 1.99 -18.11
N GLY A 25 5.70 2.70 -17.23
CA GLY A 25 4.77 2.10 -16.27
C GLY A 25 4.75 2.74 -14.89
N VAL A 26 5.83 3.35 -14.41
CA VAL A 26 5.84 3.98 -13.08
C VAL A 26 5.59 5.48 -13.20
N ARG A 27 4.34 5.92 -13.02
CA ARG A 27 4.05 7.35 -12.84
C ARG A 27 4.59 7.79 -11.48
N ALA A 28 5.62 8.63 -11.50
CA ALA A 28 6.24 9.17 -10.29
C ALA A 28 5.20 9.94 -9.44
N VAL A 29 5.02 9.50 -8.20
CA VAL A 29 4.31 10.28 -7.18
C VAL A 29 5.29 11.33 -6.66
N ALA A 30 4.94 12.61 -6.82
CA ALA A 30 5.72 13.70 -6.27
C ALA A 30 5.23 14.01 -4.86
N LEU A 31 6.17 14.17 -3.93
CA LEU A 31 5.92 14.55 -2.53
C LEU A 31 6.59 15.89 -2.27
N ILE A 32 5.85 16.81 -1.66
CA ILE A 32 6.38 18.00 -1.02
C ILE A 32 6.67 17.65 0.43
N VAL A 33 7.88 18.01 0.87
CA VAL A 33 8.35 17.79 2.23
C VAL A 33 8.50 19.16 2.90
N ASP A 34 7.65 19.46 3.88
CA ASP A 34 7.77 20.65 4.74
C ASP A 34 8.36 20.26 6.09
N LEU A 35 9.53 20.80 6.42
CA LEU A 35 10.20 20.59 7.70
C LEU A 35 10.23 21.89 8.48
N ARG A 36 9.65 21.87 9.67
CA ARG A 36 9.68 22.99 10.62
C ARG A 36 10.39 22.57 11.88
N THR A 37 11.30 23.38 12.39
CA THR A 37 12.00 23.12 13.66
C THR A 37 11.60 24.16 14.71
N SER A 38 11.72 23.80 15.99
CA SER A 38 11.40 24.70 17.10
C SER A 38 12.35 25.88 17.17
N HIS A 39 13.61 25.66 16.84
CA HIS A 39 14.66 26.68 16.80
C HIS A 39 15.62 26.36 15.66
N LYS A 40 16.29 27.40 15.13
CA LYS A 40 17.27 27.26 14.05
C LYS A 40 18.70 27.04 14.54
N TYR A 41 18.97 27.43 15.78
CA TYR A 41 20.32 27.44 16.36
C TYR A 41 20.30 26.91 17.79
N SER A 42 21.46 26.46 18.22
CA SER A 42 21.81 26.16 19.61
C SER A 42 23.14 26.87 19.88
N PHE A 43 23.20 27.67 20.94
CA PHE A 43 24.40 28.42 21.29
C PHE A 43 25.04 27.80 22.53
N GLY A 44 26.06 26.98 22.31
CA GLY A 44 26.97 26.46 23.34
C GLY A 44 26.38 25.50 24.38
N THR A 45 25.06 25.24 24.35
CA THR A 45 24.36 24.40 25.31
C THR A 45 23.42 23.44 24.59
N PRO A 46 23.37 22.15 24.97
CA PRO A 46 22.42 21.21 24.40
C PRO A 46 20.98 21.68 24.65
N VAL A 47 20.23 21.89 23.56
CA VAL A 47 18.81 22.25 23.60
C VAL A 47 17.98 21.15 22.94
N LYS A 48 16.78 20.91 23.47
CA LYS A 48 15.85 19.94 22.87
C LYS A 48 15.31 20.52 21.56
N LEU A 49 15.65 19.87 20.45
CA LEU A 49 15.07 20.17 19.15
C LEU A 49 13.72 19.44 19.03
N ALA A 50 12.67 20.19 18.74
CA ALA A 50 11.41 19.63 18.26
C ALA A 50 11.30 19.98 16.79
N PHE A 51 10.72 19.09 16.00
CA PHE A 51 10.44 19.37 14.59
C PHE A 51 9.11 18.75 14.17
N LYS A 52 8.53 19.35 13.13
CA LYS A 52 7.33 18.86 12.44
C LYS A 52 7.73 18.59 10.99
N LEU A 53 7.61 17.34 10.58
CA LEU A 53 7.73 16.91 9.20
C LEU A 53 6.32 16.73 8.63
N THR A 54 6.00 17.42 7.54
CA THR A 54 4.73 17.27 6.82
C THR A 54 5.03 16.75 5.42
N LEU A 55 4.42 15.62 5.06
CA LEU A 55 4.51 15.04 3.72
C LEU A 55 3.20 15.32 3.00
N LEU A 56 3.27 16.04 1.88
CA LEU A 56 2.10 16.38 1.07
C LEU A 56 2.25 15.78 -0.32
N PRO A 57 1.29 15.00 -0.83
CA PRO A 57 1.31 14.57 -2.22
C PRO A 57 1.07 15.78 -3.13
N SER A 58 1.96 16.01 -4.10
CA SER A 58 1.81 17.06 -5.12
C SER A 58 1.30 16.52 -6.46
N SER A 59 1.25 15.20 -6.61
CA SER A 59 0.55 14.51 -7.68
C SER A 59 -0.10 13.23 -7.15
N SER A 60 -1.19 12.80 -7.77
CA SER A 60 -1.79 11.49 -7.54
C SER A 60 -1.63 10.62 -8.79
N GLY A 61 -1.22 9.37 -8.58
CA GLY A 61 -1.19 8.33 -9.60
C GLY A 61 -2.22 7.25 -9.29
N LYS A 62 -2.43 6.31 -10.22
CA LYS A 62 -3.10 5.05 -9.86
C LYS A 62 -2.21 4.32 -8.85
N ALA A 63 -2.83 3.85 -7.77
CA ALA A 63 -2.19 2.96 -6.83
C ALA A 63 -2.10 1.57 -7.48
N GLU A 64 -0.94 1.26 -8.05
CA GLU A 64 -0.64 -0.02 -8.71
C GLU A 64 0.63 -0.62 -8.07
N GLY A 65 0.75 -1.95 -8.13
CA GLY A 65 1.88 -2.66 -7.52
C GLY A 65 1.88 -2.72 -5.99
N LEU A 66 0.80 -2.27 -5.33
CA LEU A 66 0.62 -2.46 -3.89
C LEU A 66 0.21 -3.88 -3.57
N HIS A 67 0.57 -4.37 -2.38
CA HIS A 67 0.17 -5.68 -1.89
C HIS A 67 -0.76 -5.55 -0.68
N TYR A 68 -2.03 -5.90 -0.90
CA TYR A 68 -3.04 -5.95 0.14
C TYR A 68 -3.02 -7.33 0.80
N ILE A 69 -2.86 -7.36 2.11
CA ILE A 69 -2.99 -8.60 2.90
C ILE A 69 -4.26 -8.49 3.73
N LEU A 70 -5.24 -9.33 3.43
CA LEU A 70 -6.51 -9.40 4.14
C LEU A 70 -6.45 -10.54 5.14
N LEU A 71 -6.33 -10.19 6.41
CA LEU A 71 -6.27 -11.14 7.51
C LEU A 71 -7.65 -11.23 8.19
N MET A 72 -8.28 -12.40 8.15
CA MET A 72 -9.64 -12.62 8.63
C MET A 72 -9.67 -13.63 9.78
N ASP A 73 -10.17 -13.20 10.93
CA ASP A 73 -10.46 -14.08 12.06
C ASP A 73 -11.75 -14.88 11.77
N THR A 74 -11.64 -16.20 11.86
CA THR A 74 -12.75 -17.14 11.77
C THR A 74 -12.92 -17.91 13.07
N SER A 75 -12.52 -17.37 14.22
CA SER A 75 -12.73 -18.00 15.52
C SER A 75 -14.21 -18.15 15.89
N GLY A 76 -14.51 -19.01 16.86
CA GLY A 76 -15.88 -19.27 17.30
C GLY A 76 -16.59 -18.01 17.80
N SER A 77 -15.83 -17.01 18.28
CA SER A 77 -16.34 -15.70 18.69
C SER A 77 -16.91 -14.86 17.54
N MET A 78 -16.59 -15.23 16.29
CA MET A 78 -17.02 -14.59 15.05
C MET A 78 -18.35 -15.15 14.52
N LYS A 79 -18.92 -16.18 15.14
CA LYS A 79 -20.21 -16.78 14.74
C LYS A 79 -21.33 -15.75 14.62
N GLY A 80 -22.25 -16.00 13.68
CA GLY A 80 -23.40 -15.14 13.40
C GLY A 80 -23.01 -13.84 12.70
N ARG A 81 -23.53 -12.71 13.19
CA ARG A 81 -23.46 -11.43 12.49
C ARG A 81 -22.03 -10.93 12.24
N LYS A 82 -21.05 -11.28 13.09
CA LYS A 82 -19.67 -10.78 12.96
C LYS A 82 -18.98 -11.31 11.70
N ILE A 83 -19.06 -12.62 11.44
CA ILE A 83 -18.46 -13.20 10.23
C ILE A 83 -19.19 -12.71 8.97
N GLU A 84 -20.51 -12.52 9.02
CA GLU A 84 -21.26 -11.93 7.91
C GLU A 84 -20.77 -10.53 7.54
N LEU A 85 -20.62 -9.66 8.55
CA LEU A 85 -20.10 -8.30 8.37
C LEU A 85 -18.65 -8.29 7.90
N ALA A 86 -17.82 -9.20 8.43
CA ALA A 86 -16.43 -9.35 8.00
C ALA A 86 -16.36 -9.75 6.52
N ARG A 87 -17.19 -10.71 6.07
CA ARG A 87 -17.32 -11.10 4.66
C ARG A 87 -17.79 -9.93 3.80
N GLU A 88 -18.79 -9.18 4.24
CA GLU A 88 -19.29 -8.01 3.51
C GLU A 88 -18.21 -6.93 3.33
N GLY A 89 -17.49 -6.59 4.41
CA GLY A 89 -16.37 -5.65 4.36
C GLY A 89 -15.24 -6.13 3.43
N ALA A 90 -14.91 -7.43 3.50
CA ALA A 90 -13.93 -8.05 2.63
C ALA A 90 -14.36 -7.99 1.14
N ARG A 91 -15.63 -8.25 0.83
CA ARG A 91 -16.19 -8.10 -0.53
C ARG A 91 -16.11 -6.66 -1.03
N LEU A 92 -16.45 -5.69 -0.19
CA LEU A 92 -16.37 -4.27 -0.54
C LEU A 92 -14.93 -3.84 -0.81
N LEU A 93 -13.98 -4.25 0.03
CA LEU A 93 -12.56 -3.99 -0.19
C LEU A 93 -12.10 -4.61 -1.52
N LEU A 94 -12.35 -5.91 -1.71
CA LEU A 94 -11.94 -6.61 -2.93
C LEU A 94 -12.53 -5.99 -4.19
N ARG A 95 -13.75 -5.45 -4.18
CA ARG A 95 -14.33 -4.78 -5.36
C ARG A 95 -13.68 -3.44 -5.67
N ASN A 96 -13.14 -2.76 -4.65
CA ASN A 96 -12.55 -1.43 -4.79
C ASN A 96 -11.03 -1.44 -4.98
N ILE A 97 -10.34 -2.57 -4.76
CA ILE A 97 -8.92 -2.71 -5.07
C ILE A 97 -8.72 -2.57 -6.59
N PRO A 98 -7.92 -1.59 -7.06
CA PRO A 98 -7.64 -1.42 -8.47
C PRO A 98 -6.89 -2.63 -9.03
N GLU A 99 -7.12 -2.92 -10.31
CA GLU A 99 -6.34 -3.91 -11.06
C GLU A 99 -4.84 -3.58 -11.03
N GLY A 100 -3.99 -4.61 -11.18
CA GLY A 100 -2.53 -4.45 -11.10
C GLY A 100 -1.96 -4.43 -9.67
N ASN A 101 -2.80 -4.51 -8.65
CA ASN A 101 -2.38 -4.72 -7.26
C ASN A 101 -2.42 -6.20 -6.87
N TYR A 102 -1.65 -6.57 -5.86
CA TYR A 102 -1.58 -7.92 -5.32
C TYR A 102 -2.53 -8.08 -4.15
N VAL A 103 -3.15 -9.24 -4.01
CA VAL A 103 -3.98 -9.56 -2.84
C VAL A 103 -3.62 -10.92 -2.28
N THR A 104 -3.41 -10.97 -0.97
CA THR A 104 -3.33 -12.21 -0.19
C THR A 104 -4.48 -12.25 0.80
N LEU A 105 -5.32 -13.28 0.74
CA LEU A 105 -6.29 -13.59 1.80
C LEU A 105 -5.69 -14.60 2.76
N ILE A 106 -5.75 -14.32 4.06
CA ILE A 106 -5.36 -15.22 5.14
C ILE A 106 -6.55 -15.35 6.09
N ALA A 107 -7.13 -16.55 6.19
CA ALA A 107 -8.16 -16.85 7.19
C ALA A 107 -7.60 -17.75 8.28
N PHE A 108 -7.93 -17.46 9.55
CA PHE A 108 -7.44 -18.23 10.69
C PHE A 108 -8.55 -18.44 11.73
N GLY A 109 -8.68 -19.67 12.23
CA GLY A 109 -9.72 -20.02 13.21
C GLY A 109 -9.56 -21.42 13.83
N THR A 110 -8.80 -22.32 13.21
CA THR A 110 -8.34 -23.59 13.84
C THR A 110 -6.85 -23.51 14.17
N ARG A 111 -6.23 -24.59 14.66
CA ARG A 111 -4.75 -24.66 14.76
C ARG A 111 -4.05 -24.51 13.40
N GLU A 112 -4.73 -24.79 12.29
CA GLU A 112 -4.19 -24.73 10.94
C GLU A 112 -4.61 -23.43 10.24
N LEU A 113 -3.75 -22.95 9.34
CA LEU A 113 -4.07 -21.78 8.52
C LEU A 113 -5.12 -22.24 7.49
N VAL A 114 -6.29 -21.61 7.45
CA VAL A 114 -7.46 -22.15 6.75
C VAL A 114 -7.33 -21.98 5.24
N SER A 115 -6.76 -20.87 4.78
CA SER A 115 -6.43 -20.67 3.36
C SER A 115 -5.45 -19.52 3.17
N VAL A 116 -4.53 -19.69 2.22
CA VAL A 116 -3.73 -18.60 1.63
C VAL A 116 -3.95 -18.64 0.13
N LEU A 117 -4.56 -17.58 -0.42
CA LEU A 117 -4.55 -17.36 -1.86
C LEU A 117 -3.82 -16.04 -2.12
N ALA A 118 -2.66 -16.14 -2.78
CA ALA A 118 -1.92 -14.99 -3.28
C ALA A 118 -2.19 -14.85 -4.78
N SER A 119 -2.91 -13.80 -5.16
CA SER A 119 -3.12 -13.46 -6.57
C SER A 119 -2.02 -12.52 -7.04
N ARG A 120 -1.34 -12.90 -8.12
CA ARG A 120 -0.33 -12.08 -8.77
C ARG A 120 -1.03 -11.15 -9.77
N ALA A 121 -1.15 -9.86 -9.42
CA ALA A 121 -1.98 -8.87 -10.10
C ALA A 121 -3.47 -9.26 -10.15
N LEU A 122 -4.29 -8.58 -9.36
CA LEU A 122 -5.71 -8.83 -9.23
C LEU A 122 -6.41 -8.53 -10.56
N VAL A 123 -6.67 -9.60 -11.30
CA VAL A 123 -7.53 -9.64 -12.50
C VAL A 123 -8.90 -10.19 -12.12
N ASP A 124 -9.90 -10.00 -12.98
CA ASP A 124 -11.28 -10.37 -12.67
C ASP A 124 -11.47 -11.85 -12.28
N THR A 125 -10.74 -12.77 -12.93
CA THR A 125 -10.82 -14.21 -12.61
C THR A 125 -10.36 -14.51 -11.18
N GLU A 126 -9.23 -13.93 -10.77
CA GLU A 126 -8.70 -14.08 -9.41
C GLU A 126 -9.57 -13.37 -8.38
N ARG A 127 -10.16 -12.22 -8.74
CA ARG A 127 -11.13 -11.52 -7.90
C ARG A 127 -12.35 -12.41 -7.61
N VAL A 128 -12.91 -13.06 -8.63
CA VAL A 128 -14.03 -14.01 -8.48
C VAL A 128 -13.63 -15.17 -7.56
N ARG A 129 -12.41 -15.69 -7.70
CA ARG A 129 -11.91 -16.79 -6.85
C ARG A 129 -11.79 -16.37 -5.37
N LEU A 130 -11.22 -15.20 -5.10
CA LEU A 130 -11.11 -14.65 -3.75
C LEU A 130 -12.48 -14.36 -3.12
N LEU A 131 -13.44 -13.85 -3.90
CA LEU A 131 -14.80 -13.61 -3.43
C LEU A 131 -15.50 -14.91 -3.00
N ARG A 132 -15.34 -15.99 -3.77
CA ARG A 132 -15.87 -17.32 -3.39
C ARG A 132 -15.27 -17.81 -2.09
N LEU A 133 -13.95 -17.70 -1.93
CA LEU A 133 -13.27 -18.10 -0.68
C LEU A 133 -13.81 -17.33 0.54
N ILE A 134 -14.06 -16.02 0.41
CA ILE A 134 -14.65 -15.21 1.47
C ILE A 134 -16.04 -15.70 1.84
N ASP A 135 -16.88 -15.96 0.85
CA ASP A 135 -18.25 -16.43 1.09
C ASP A 135 -18.28 -17.81 1.76
N GLU A 136 -17.25 -18.64 1.56
CA GLU A 136 -17.07 -19.96 2.19
C GLU A 136 -16.46 -19.92 3.61
N LEU A 137 -16.06 -18.75 4.15
CA LEU A 137 -15.34 -18.66 5.44
C LEU A 137 -16.20 -19.01 6.66
N GLU A 138 -16.08 -20.22 7.18
CA GLU A 138 -16.84 -20.64 8.36
C GLU A 138 -16.11 -20.39 9.69
N PRO A 139 -16.86 -20.10 10.77
CA PRO A 139 -16.28 -20.04 12.10
C PRO A 139 -15.79 -21.40 12.60
N HIS A 140 -14.66 -21.39 13.29
CA HIS A 140 -13.94 -22.53 13.80
C HIS A 140 -13.49 -22.29 15.24
N ASP A 141 -13.15 -23.36 15.97
CA ASP A 141 -12.75 -23.24 17.36
C ASP A 141 -11.23 -22.95 17.49
N GLY A 142 -10.91 -21.78 18.05
CA GLY A 142 -9.55 -21.31 18.26
C GLY A 142 -9.27 -19.93 17.66
N THR A 143 -8.15 -19.34 18.04
CA THR A 143 -7.72 -18.01 17.55
C THR A 143 -6.18 -17.95 17.50
N PRO A 144 -5.51 -18.66 16.56
CA PRO A 144 -4.04 -18.71 16.51
C PRO A 144 -3.43 -17.44 15.89
N LEU A 145 -3.82 -16.24 16.34
CA LEU A 145 -3.43 -14.96 15.73
C LEU A 145 -1.90 -14.83 15.55
N TYR A 146 -1.12 -15.25 16.54
CA TYR A 146 0.35 -15.19 16.48
C TYR A 146 0.93 -16.00 15.32
N ARG A 147 0.35 -17.17 15.01
CA ARG A 147 0.78 -17.99 13.87
C ARG A 147 0.38 -17.34 12.54
N ALA A 148 -0.76 -16.66 12.50
CA ALA A 148 -1.25 -16.05 11.27
C ALA A 148 -0.49 -14.78 10.86
N LEU A 149 0.22 -14.13 11.80
CA LEU A 149 1.00 -12.92 11.59
C LEU A 149 2.49 -13.17 11.30
N ARG A 150 2.95 -14.42 11.34
CA ARG A 150 4.36 -14.80 11.16
C ARG A 150 4.59 -15.42 9.79
#